data_AF-A0A9E3WCP0-F1
#
_entry.id   AF-A0A9E3WCP0-F1
#
_cell.length_a   1.000
_cell.length_b   1.000
_cell.length_c   1.000
_cell.angle_alpha   90.00
_cell.angle_beta   90.00
_cell.angle_gamma   90.00
#
_symmetry.space_group_name_H-M   'P 1'
#
loop_
_entity.id
_entity.type
_entity.pdbx_description
1 polymer ?
#
loop_
_entity_poly.entity_id
_entity_poly.type
_entity_poly.pdbx_seq_one_letter_code
_entity_poly.pdbx_strand_id
1 'polypeptide(L)'
;MSMKPGFLLGLCALWLAACAAHADAAQVVETYFRAVVGNQRDRLSELSCTAWETHALTTAASFQGTSARLENMQCQVVESNEGYQIVQCQGRITVAYQGEQREFPLGRYRVEQEDGAWRVCGEAS
;
A
#
# COMPACT_ATOMS: atom_id res chain seq x y z
N MET A 1 -5.67 10.64 -57.00
CA MET A 1 -4.67 10.34 -55.96
C MET A 1 -5.34 9.45 -54.93
N SER A 2 -5.02 8.15 -54.97
CA SER A 2 -5.58 7.15 -54.04
C SER A 2 -4.86 7.23 -52.69
N MET A 3 -5.59 7.57 -51.64
CA MET A 3 -5.12 7.45 -50.26
C MET A 3 -5.38 6.01 -49.79
N LYS A 4 -4.31 5.29 -49.44
CA LYS A 4 -4.36 3.88 -49.00
C LYS A 4 -5.09 3.74 -47.65
N PRO A 5 -6.06 2.83 -47.48
CA PRO A 5 -6.85 2.65 -46.26
C PRO A 5 -6.14 1.74 -45.24
N GLY A 6 -4.83 1.92 -45.05
CA GLY A 6 -4.00 1.02 -44.24
C GLY A 6 -3.37 1.65 -43.00
N PHE A 7 -3.57 2.95 -42.76
CA PHE A 7 -2.80 3.71 -41.78
C PHE A 7 -3.67 4.41 -40.73
N LEU A 8 -4.78 3.77 -40.33
CA LEU A 8 -5.73 4.33 -39.36
C LEU A 8 -6.09 3.35 -38.24
N LEU A 9 -5.22 2.36 -38.00
CA LEU A 9 -5.40 1.33 -36.97
C LEU A 9 -4.18 1.22 -36.02
N GLY A 10 -3.49 2.32 -35.75
CA GLY A 10 -2.27 2.33 -34.91
C GLY A 10 -2.27 3.32 -33.75
N LEU A 11 -3.18 4.30 -33.72
CA LEU A 11 -3.05 5.47 -32.84
C LEU A 11 -3.94 5.45 -31.58
N CYS A 12 -4.67 4.35 -31.32
CA CYS A 12 -5.60 4.26 -30.19
C CYS A 12 -5.07 3.45 -28.99
N ALA A 13 -3.89 2.83 -29.08
CA ALA A 13 -3.38 1.92 -28.06
C ALA A 13 -2.51 2.57 -26.96
N LEU A 14 -2.15 3.85 -27.08
CA LEU A 14 -1.21 4.51 -26.14
C LEU A 14 -1.86 5.17 -24.91
N TRP A 15 -3.18 5.12 -24.76
CA TRP A 15 -3.87 5.89 -23.70
C TRP A 15 -4.14 5.12 -22.41
N LEU A 16 -3.79 3.82 -22.32
CA LEU A 16 -4.13 2.97 -21.18
C LEU A 16 -3.02 2.81 -20.12
N ALA A 17 -1.80 3.30 -20.37
CA ALA A 17 -0.67 3.08 -19.45
C ALA A 17 -0.54 4.12 -18.32
N ALA A 18 -1.27 5.24 -18.38
CA ALA A 18 -1.09 6.35 -17.43
C ALA A 18 -1.89 6.22 -16.12
N CYS A 19 -2.84 5.29 -16.03
CA CYS A 19 -3.65 5.09 -14.82
C CYS A 19 -3.09 4.05 -13.84
N ALA A 20 -2.02 3.33 -14.19
CA ALA A 20 -1.48 2.26 -13.33
C ALA A 20 -0.62 2.81 -12.17
N ALA A 21 0.23 3.80 -12.44
CA ALA A 21 1.25 4.24 -11.48
C ALA A 21 0.70 4.90 -10.19
N HIS A 22 -0.54 5.38 -10.18
CA HIS A 22 -1.16 5.99 -9.00
C HIS A 22 -1.88 5.00 -8.08
N ALA A 23 -2.19 3.79 -8.56
CA ALA A 23 -2.82 2.75 -7.75
C ALA A 23 -1.79 1.96 -6.90
N ASP A 24 -0.52 1.96 -7.32
CA ASP A 24 0.52 1.11 -6.75
C ASP A 24 0.80 1.44 -5.28
N ALA A 25 0.97 2.72 -4.89
CA ALA A 25 1.29 3.06 -3.50
C ALA A 25 0.14 2.74 -2.53
N ALA A 26 -1.11 3.04 -2.90
CA ALA A 26 -2.27 2.69 -2.07
C ALA A 26 -2.38 1.17 -1.90
N GLN A 27 -2.19 0.41 -2.98
CA GLN A 27 -2.20 -1.05 -2.95
C GLN A 27 -1.03 -1.62 -2.12
N VAL A 28 0.15 -1.00 -2.16
CA VAL A 28 1.30 -1.37 -1.30
C VAL A 28 0.95 -1.21 0.17
N VAL A 29 0.34 -0.09 0.58
CA VAL A 29 -0.05 0.14 1.98
C VAL A 29 -1.15 -0.83 2.43
N GLU A 30 -2.15 -1.11 1.58
CA GLU A 30 -3.15 -2.13 1.89
C GLU A 30 -2.52 -3.52 2.08
N THR A 31 -1.56 -3.86 1.23
CA THR A 31 -0.85 -5.14 1.30
C THR A 31 0.03 -5.20 2.54
N TYR A 32 0.68 -4.11 2.89
CA TYR A 32 1.45 -3.95 4.12
C TYR A 32 0.58 -4.21 5.35
N PHE A 33 -0.60 -3.60 5.44
CA PHE A 33 -1.50 -3.84 6.57
C PHE A 33 -2.00 -5.28 6.64
N ARG A 34 -2.31 -5.91 5.49
CA ARG A 34 -2.65 -7.33 5.42
C ARG A 34 -1.49 -8.21 5.92
N ALA A 35 -0.26 -7.85 5.58
CA ALA A 35 0.94 -8.54 6.06
C ALA A 35 1.18 -8.33 7.57
N VAL A 36 0.90 -7.13 8.11
CA VAL A 36 0.99 -6.82 9.55
C VAL A 36 0.05 -7.70 10.35
N VAL A 37 -1.25 -7.71 10.03
CA VAL A 37 -2.24 -8.51 10.79
C VAL A 37 -2.07 -10.01 10.58
N GLY A 38 -1.50 -10.41 9.43
CA GLY A 38 -1.18 -11.80 9.10
C GLY A 38 0.18 -12.27 9.63
N ASN A 39 0.94 -11.40 10.32
CA ASN A 39 2.31 -11.67 10.78
C ASN A 39 3.26 -12.21 9.69
N GLN A 40 3.14 -11.69 8.46
CA GLN A 40 3.90 -12.14 7.27
C GLN A 40 5.27 -11.44 7.21
N ARG A 41 6.20 -11.83 8.08
CA ARG A 41 7.48 -11.15 8.30
C ARG A 41 8.29 -10.92 7.01
N ASP A 42 8.50 -11.96 6.21
CA ASP A 42 9.29 -11.84 4.96
C ASP A 42 8.67 -10.82 4.00
N ARG A 43 7.33 -10.82 3.91
CA ARG A 43 6.59 -9.88 3.09
C ARG A 43 6.64 -8.46 3.65
N LEU A 44 6.72 -8.28 4.96
CA LEU A 44 6.92 -6.97 5.57
C LEU A 44 8.30 -6.40 5.25
N SER A 45 9.33 -7.25 5.21
CA SER A 45 10.68 -6.84 4.77
C SER A 45 10.70 -6.42 3.30
N GLU A 46 9.95 -7.10 2.42
CA GLU A 46 9.80 -6.69 1.01
C GLU A 46 9.02 -5.39 0.83
N LEU A 47 7.98 -5.18 1.65
CA LEU A 47 7.07 -4.04 1.53
C LEU A 47 7.53 -2.79 2.28
N SER A 48 8.57 -2.87 3.10
CA SER A 48 9.05 -1.75 3.91
C SER A 48 10.36 -1.20 3.36
N CYS A 49 10.52 0.12 3.44
CA CYS A 49 11.84 0.72 3.27
C CYS A 49 12.80 0.15 4.32
N THR A 50 14.09 0.13 4.01
CA THR A 50 15.14 -0.38 4.92
C THR A 50 15.07 0.29 6.30
N ALA A 51 14.85 1.61 6.35
CA ALA A 51 14.76 2.36 7.61
C ALA A 51 13.49 2.04 8.44
N TRP A 52 12.44 1.50 7.81
CA TRP A 52 11.13 1.24 8.43
C TRP A 52 10.89 -0.23 8.76
N GLU A 53 11.64 -1.15 8.16
CA GLU A 53 11.45 -2.60 8.30
C GLU A 53 11.36 -3.07 9.76
N THR A 54 12.27 -2.61 10.63
CA THR A 54 12.25 -3.01 12.04
C THR A 54 10.95 -2.59 12.74
N HIS A 55 10.42 -1.41 12.40
CA HIS A 55 9.14 -0.96 12.92
C HIS A 55 8.01 -1.88 12.44
N ALA A 56 7.95 -2.16 11.13
CA ALA A 56 6.94 -3.04 10.55
C ALA A 56 6.91 -4.43 11.21
N LEU A 57 8.09 -5.04 11.41
CA LEU A 57 8.24 -6.34 12.07
C LEU A 57 7.82 -6.29 13.54
N THR A 58 8.13 -5.20 14.24
CA THR A 58 7.73 -5.01 15.65
C THR A 58 6.22 -4.83 15.78
N THR A 59 5.60 -4.07 14.87
CA THR A 59 4.14 -3.90 14.83
C THR A 59 3.46 -5.25 14.60
N ALA A 60 3.91 -6.06 13.64
CA ALA A 60 3.36 -7.39 13.40
C ALA A 60 3.50 -8.31 14.62
N ALA A 61 4.66 -8.30 15.29
CA ALA A 61 4.89 -9.07 16.50
C ALA A 61 3.94 -8.67 17.64
N SER A 62 3.52 -7.40 17.72
CA SER A 62 2.55 -6.94 18.74
C SER A 62 1.17 -7.58 18.60
N PHE A 63 0.83 -8.07 17.40
CA PHE A 63 -0.42 -8.78 17.12
C PHE A 63 -0.27 -10.30 17.16
N GLN A 64 0.94 -10.84 17.36
CA GLN A 64 1.19 -12.27 17.42
C GLN A 64 0.42 -12.92 18.58
N GLY A 65 -0.26 -14.04 18.30
CA GLY A 65 -1.08 -14.74 19.30
C GLY A 65 -2.43 -14.07 19.58
N THR A 66 -2.77 -13.01 18.84
CA THR A 66 -4.09 -12.36 18.89
C THR A 66 -4.93 -12.74 17.66
N SER A 67 -6.22 -12.38 17.69
CA SER A 67 -7.11 -12.50 16.52
C SER A 67 -7.26 -11.17 15.78
N ALA A 68 -6.14 -10.54 15.41
CA ALA A 68 -6.13 -9.26 14.70
C ALA A 68 -6.80 -9.37 13.32
N ARG A 69 -7.66 -8.41 12.97
CA ARG A 69 -8.36 -8.34 11.68
C ARG A 69 -8.43 -6.91 11.17
N LEU A 70 -8.46 -6.76 9.85
CA LEU A 70 -8.73 -5.47 9.21
C LEU A 70 -10.23 -5.32 8.98
N GLU A 71 -10.76 -4.17 9.37
CA GLU A 71 -12.16 -3.81 9.17
C GLU A 71 -12.27 -2.50 8.38
N ASN A 72 -13.04 -2.55 7.30
CA ASN A 72 -13.36 -1.40 6.44
C ASN A 72 -12.12 -0.68 5.90
N MET A 73 -11.00 -1.39 5.66
CA MET A 73 -9.79 -0.80 5.10
C MET A 73 -10.01 -0.26 3.70
N GLN A 74 -9.75 1.03 3.51
CA GLN A 74 -9.77 1.71 2.21
C GLN A 74 -8.59 2.68 2.17
N CYS A 75 -7.67 2.52 1.22
CA CYS A 75 -6.51 3.39 1.11
C CYS A 75 -6.54 4.20 -0.19
N GLN A 76 -6.12 5.46 -0.13
CA GLN A 76 -6.05 6.35 -1.27
C GLN A 76 -4.81 7.24 -1.19
N VAL A 77 -4.18 7.48 -2.34
CA VAL A 77 -3.12 8.49 -2.45
C VAL A 77 -3.75 9.87 -2.25
N VAL A 78 -3.24 10.63 -1.29
CA VAL A 78 -3.71 11.99 -0.95
C VAL A 78 -2.69 13.06 -1.27
N GLU A 79 -1.43 12.67 -1.50
CA GLU A 79 -0.36 13.56 -1.92
C GLU A 79 0.63 12.79 -2.80
N SER A 80 1.10 13.43 -3.87
CA SER A 80 2.10 12.88 -4.79
C SER A 80 3.19 13.91 -5.02
N ASN A 81 4.44 13.55 -4.70
CA ASN A 81 5.62 14.37 -4.92
C ASN A 81 6.68 13.58 -5.71
N GLU A 82 7.74 14.24 -6.14
CA GLU A 82 8.89 13.56 -6.73
C GLU A 82 9.55 12.64 -5.68
N GLY A 83 9.51 11.32 -5.93
CA GLY A 83 10.14 10.30 -5.10
C GLY A 83 9.26 9.68 -4.01
N TYR A 84 8.14 10.31 -3.63
CA TYR A 84 7.24 9.75 -2.62
C TYR A 84 5.76 10.10 -2.81
N GLN A 85 4.89 9.27 -2.25
CA GLN A 85 3.46 9.50 -2.14
C GLN A 85 3.01 9.38 -0.68
N ILE A 86 1.98 10.13 -0.31
CA ILE A 86 1.29 9.97 0.97
C ILE A 86 -0.03 9.24 0.71
N VAL A 87 -0.22 8.14 1.42
CA VAL A 87 -1.44 7.32 1.36
C VAL A 87 -2.20 7.50 2.67
N GLN A 88 -3.47 7.90 2.59
CA GLN A 88 -4.40 7.87 3.71
C GLN A 88 -5.18 6.56 3.67
N CYS A 89 -5.15 5.80 4.76
CA CYS A 89 -6.05 4.66 4.94
C CYS A 89 -7.16 5.02 5.94
N GLN A 90 -8.37 4.59 5.63
CA GLN A 90 -9.51 4.55 6.54
C GLN A 90 -9.72 3.12 7.03
N GLY A 91 -10.53 2.93 8.06
CA GLY A 91 -10.77 1.63 8.69
C GLY A 91 -9.98 1.44 9.97
N ARG A 92 -9.88 0.19 10.43
CA ARG A 92 -9.21 -0.14 11.71
C ARG A 92 -8.67 -1.56 11.71
N ILE A 93 -7.68 -1.81 12.57
CA ILE A 93 -7.35 -3.16 13.04
C ILE A 93 -8.19 -3.42 14.29
N THR A 94 -8.94 -4.52 14.31
CA THR A 94 -9.65 -5.00 15.50
C THR A 94 -8.93 -6.21 16.09
N VAL A 95 -8.79 -6.23 17.41
CA VAL A 95 -8.14 -7.32 18.14
C VAL A 95 -9.04 -7.75 19.29
N ALA A 96 -9.36 -9.04 19.34
CA ALA A 96 -10.03 -9.64 20.50
C ALA A 96 -8.99 -10.27 21.43
N TYR A 97 -8.96 -9.84 22.69
CA TYR A 97 -8.11 -10.40 23.74
C TYR A 97 -8.90 -10.55 25.03
N GLN A 98 -9.01 -11.78 25.54
CA GLN A 98 -9.73 -12.11 26.80
C GLN A 98 -11.16 -11.55 26.90
N GLY A 99 -11.88 -11.48 25.78
CA GLY A 99 -13.27 -10.98 25.73
C GLY A 99 -13.40 -9.47 25.58
N GLU A 100 -12.29 -8.72 25.57
CA GLU A 100 -12.26 -7.31 25.21
C GLU A 100 -11.86 -7.12 23.74
N GLN A 101 -12.59 -6.26 23.04
CA GLN A 101 -12.24 -5.82 21.70
C GLN A 101 -11.47 -4.50 21.78
N ARG A 102 -10.30 -4.47 21.16
CA ARG A 102 -9.49 -3.25 20.97
C ARG A 102 -9.48 -2.88 19.51
N GLU A 103 -9.49 -1.58 19.25
CA GLU A 103 -9.52 -1.03 17.90
C GLU A 103 -8.38 -0.04 17.70
N PHE A 104 -7.69 -0.17 16.56
CA PHE A 104 -6.60 0.69 16.17
C PHE A 104 -6.93 1.31 14.81
N PRO A 105 -7.31 2.59 14.73
CA PRO A 105 -7.60 3.25 13.47
C PRO A 105 -6.39 3.21 12.53
N LEU A 106 -6.64 3.05 11.22
CA LEU A 106 -5.57 3.18 10.22
C LEU A 106 -5.21 4.65 10.01
N GLY A 107 -3.94 4.90 9.69
CA GLY A 107 -3.37 6.24 9.57
C GLY A 107 -2.95 6.63 8.15
N ARG A 108 -2.04 7.60 8.10
CA ARG A 108 -1.37 8.04 6.87
C ARG A 108 0.04 7.46 6.82
N TYR A 109 0.46 7.07 5.62
CA TYR A 109 1.77 6.47 5.40
C TYR A 109 2.48 7.13 4.24
N ARG A 110 3.78 7.35 4.40
CA ARG A 110 4.66 7.68 3.29
C ARG A 110 5.09 6.41 2.58
N VAL A 111 5.01 6.43 1.26
CA VAL A 111 5.47 5.39 0.36
C VAL A 111 6.53 5.97 -0.56
N GLU A 112 7.70 5.34 -0.65
CA GLU A 112 8.84 5.79 -1.47
C GLU A 112 9.28 4.67 -2.40
N GLN A 113 10.00 5.01 -3.48
CA GLN A 113 10.62 3.99 -4.34
C GLN A 113 12.01 3.63 -3.82
N GLU A 114 12.21 2.36 -3.45
CA GLU A 114 13.51 1.77 -3.15
C GLU A 114 13.73 0.54 -4.06
N ASP A 115 14.88 0.50 -4.74
CA ASP A 115 15.24 -0.57 -5.69
C ASP A 115 14.19 -0.81 -6.80
N GLY A 116 13.53 0.26 -7.25
CA GLY A 116 12.51 0.19 -8.30
C GLY A 116 11.15 -0.36 -7.85
N ALA A 117 10.94 -0.53 -6.54
CA ALA A 117 9.67 -0.94 -5.96
C ALA A 117 9.15 0.12 -4.98
N TRP A 118 7.83 0.33 -4.96
CA TRP A 118 7.18 1.13 -3.94
C TRP A 118 7.17 0.40 -2.60
N ARG A 119 7.59 1.09 -1.53
CA ARG A 119 7.67 0.54 -0.18
C ARG A 119 7.13 1.52 0.85
N VAL A 120 6.64 1.01 1.98
CA VAL A 120 6.19 1.82 3.12
C VAL A 120 7.40 2.26 3.94
N CYS A 121 7.54 3.58 4.15
CA CYS A 121 8.76 4.17 4.69
C CYS A 121 8.54 4.97 5.97
N GLY A 122 7.29 5.08 6.40
CA GLY A 122 6.94 5.68 7.67
C GLY A 122 5.48 6.08 7.76
N GLU A 123 5.06 6.45 8.96
CA GLU A 123 3.83 7.19 9.16
C GLU A 123 4.00 8.63 8.65
N ALA A 124 2.91 9.22 8.17
CA ALA A 124 2.85 10.61 7.74
C ALA A 124 1.89 11.38 8.65
N SER A 125 2.24 12.64 8.94
CA SER A 125 1.39 13.58 9.66
C SER A 125 0.35 14.28 8.77
#